data_AF-A0A377GGL2-F1
#
_entry.id   AF-A0A377GGL2-F1
#
_cell.length_a   1.000
_cell.length_b   1.000
_cell.length_c   1.000
_cell.angle_alpha   90.00
_cell.angle_beta   90.00
_cell.angle_gamma   90.00
#
_symmetry.space_group_name_H-M   'P 1'
#
loop_
_entity.id
_entity.type
_entity.pdbx_description
1 polymer ?
#
loop_
_entity_poly.entity_id
_entity_poly.type
_entity_poly.pdbx_seq_one_letter_code
_entity_poly.pdbx_strand_id
1 'polypeptide(L)'
;MKYYEQIISTLLARIAELEKRVTQQAARIAELEKRLNKNSSNSSKPPSSDGLRKPPRTTSLRENGKHKSGGHKGHKGTTLKQVVHADHGVTHKLEECPDCGRSLAKQAAKGIIKRQVFDLPIVQVEVTEHRAEMKFCSCCQKQVTASFPSEV
;
A
#
# COMPACT_ATOMS: atom_id res chain seq x y z
N MET A 1 28.81 -73.03 31.36
CA MET A 1 27.69 -73.21 30.40
C MET A 1 26.48 -72.36 30.79
N LYS A 2 25.82 -72.57 31.94
CA LYS A 2 24.61 -71.81 32.36
C LYS A 2 24.72 -70.27 32.34
N TYR A 3 25.89 -69.71 32.68
CA TYR A 3 26.10 -68.25 32.69
C TYR A 3 26.06 -67.64 31.28
N TYR A 4 26.62 -68.32 30.29
CA TYR A 4 26.60 -67.87 28.89
C TYR A 4 25.19 -67.94 28.30
N GLU A 5 24.41 -68.98 28.64
CA GLU A 5 23.00 -69.09 28.24
C GLU A 5 22.14 -67.96 28.83
N GLN A 6 22.37 -67.59 30.09
CA GLN A 6 21.71 -66.44 30.73
C GLN A 6 22.09 -65.10 30.07
N ILE A 7 23.35 -64.91 29.71
CA ILE A 7 23.77 -63.70 28.99
C ILE A 7 23.12 -63.64 27.61
N ILE A 8 23.15 -64.75 26.85
CA ILE A 8 22.56 -64.81 25.50
C ILE A 8 21.05 -64.53 25.56
N SER A 9 20.33 -65.11 26.52
CA SER A 9 18.89 -64.87 26.66
C SER A 9 18.57 -63.41 27.02
N THR A 10 19.37 -62.81 27.90
CA THR A 10 19.23 -61.40 28.29
C THR A 10 19.51 -60.46 27.12
N LEU A 11 20.55 -60.74 26.32
CA LEU A 11 20.89 -59.98 25.13
C LEU A 11 19.81 -60.10 24.05
N LEU A 12 19.28 -61.31 23.80
CA LEU A 12 18.18 -61.51 22.85
C LEU A 12 16.91 -60.75 23.26
N ALA A 13 16.56 -60.79 24.56
CA ALA A 13 15.44 -60.01 25.08
C ALA A 13 15.66 -58.50 24.89
N ARG A 14 16.89 -58.02 25.10
CA ARG A 14 17.23 -56.62 24.88
C ARG A 14 17.19 -56.21 23.41
N ILE A 15 17.65 -57.08 22.50
CA ILE A 15 17.57 -56.87 21.05
C ILE A 15 16.11 -56.76 20.61
N ALA A 16 15.26 -57.69 21.03
CA ALA A 16 13.83 -57.66 20.70
C ALA A 16 13.13 -56.39 21.22
N GLU A 17 13.49 -55.93 22.43
CA GLU A 17 12.96 -54.67 22.96
C GLU A 17 13.43 -53.45 22.14
N LEU A 18 14.72 -53.43 21.74
CA LEU A 18 15.28 -52.35 20.92
C LEU A 18 14.65 -52.33 19.53
N GLU A 19 14.48 -53.47 18.87
CA GLU A 19 13.80 -53.58 17.56
C GLU A 19 12.36 -53.06 17.64
N LYS A 20 11.64 -53.38 18.72
CA LYS A 20 10.29 -52.85 18.98
C LYS A 20 10.31 -51.32 19.13
N ARG A 21 11.30 -50.76 19.84
CA ARG A 21 11.42 -49.30 19.99
C ARG A 21 11.77 -48.62 18.66
N VAL A 22 12.69 -49.20 17.88
CA VAL A 22 13.08 -48.69 16.56
C VAL A 22 11.89 -48.65 15.61
N THR A 23 11.09 -49.72 15.55
CA THR A 23 9.89 -49.76 14.70
C THR A 23 8.84 -48.73 15.12
N GLN A 24 8.59 -48.57 16.43
CA GLN A 24 7.69 -47.54 16.94
C GLN A 24 8.18 -46.12 16.63
N GLN A 25 9.48 -45.87 16.79
CA GLN A 25 10.07 -44.57 16.49
C GLN A 25 10.02 -44.28 14.99
N ALA A 26 10.34 -45.25 14.13
CA ALA A 26 10.25 -45.11 12.68
C ALA A 26 8.83 -44.77 12.23
N ALA A 27 7.81 -45.45 12.79
CA ALA A 27 6.41 -45.15 12.50
C ALA A 27 6.04 -43.72 12.91
N ARG A 28 6.49 -43.27 14.09
CA ARG A 28 6.21 -41.92 14.58
C ARG A 28 6.93 -40.84 13.77
N ILE A 29 8.17 -41.08 13.36
CA ILE A 29 8.92 -40.18 12.47
C ILE A 29 8.19 -40.04 11.15
N ALA A 30 7.81 -41.16 10.52
CA ALA A 30 7.07 -41.15 9.26
C ALA A 30 5.72 -40.39 9.36
N GLU A 31 5.02 -40.51 10.48
CA GLU A 31 3.79 -39.76 10.72
C GLU A 31 4.05 -38.25 10.89
N LEU A 32 5.07 -37.87 11.66
CA LEU A 32 5.44 -36.47 11.87
C LEU A 32 5.92 -35.82 10.56
N GLU A 33 6.72 -36.50 9.76
CA GLU A 33 7.15 -36.05 8.44
C GLU A 33 5.96 -35.85 7.51
N LYS A 34 5.01 -36.80 7.48
CA LYS A 34 3.74 -36.63 6.73
C LYS A 34 2.96 -35.41 7.18
N ARG A 35 2.95 -35.09 8.48
CA ARG A 35 2.25 -33.90 9.00
C ARG A 35 2.98 -32.61 8.61
N LEU A 36 4.31 -32.58 8.67
CA LEU A 36 5.14 -31.42 8.33
C LEU A 36 5.11 -31.10 6.83
N ASN A 37 5.03 -32.12 5.97
CA ASN A 37 4.99 -31.93 4.52
C ASN A 37 3.60 -31.51 3.99
N LYS A 38 2.57 -31.39 4.84
CA LYS A 38 1.25 -30.89 4.42
C LYS A 38 1.25 -29.38 4.27
N ASN A 39 0.99 -28.90 3.06
CA ASN A 39 0.81 -27.49 2.71
C ASN A 39 -0.51 -27.29 1.95
N SER A 40 -0.86 -26.06 1.60
CA SER A 40 -2.11 -25.76 0.88
C SER A 40 -2.19 -26.39 -0.51
N SER A 41 -1.05 -26.77 -1.10
CA SER A 41 -0.97 -27.42 -2.41
C SER A 41 -1.39 -28.90 -2.36
N ASN A 42 -1.11 -29.59 -1.25
CA ASN A 42 -1.31 -31.05 -1.14
C ASN A 42 -2.28 -31.51 -0.05
N SER A 43 -2.96 -30.60 0.66
CA SER A 43 -3.77 -30.98 1.84
C SER A 43 -5.18 -30.37 1.94
N SER A 44 -5.74 -29.82 0.85
CA SER A 44 -7.06 -29.13 0.83
C SER A 44 -7.20 -27.99 1.86
N LYS A 45 -6.12 -27.61 2.54
CA LYS A 45 -6.07 -26.47 3.44
C LYS A 45 -6.03 -25.19 2.60
N PRO A 46 -6.73 -24.13 3.03
CA PRO A 46 -6.67 -22.88 2.31
C PRO A 46 -5.24 -22.33 2.34
N PRO A 47 -4.79 -21.67 1.26
CA PRO A 47 -3.47 -21.04 1.20
C PRO A 47 -3.23 -20.12 2.38
N SER A 48 -4.24 -19.46 2.95
CA SER A 48 -4.12 -18.63 4.17
C SER A 48 -3.36 -19.30 5.32
N SER A 49 -3.55 -20.61 5.52
CA SER A 49 -3.00 -21.39 6.64
C SER A 49 -1.48 -21.67 6.57
N ASP A 50 -0.85 -21.51 5.40
CA ASP A 50 0.59 -21.77 5.23
C ASP A 50 1.50 -20.64 5.78
N GLY A 51 0.91 -19.52 6.23
CA GLY A 51 1.64 -18.40 6.84
C GLY A 51 2.77 -17.83 5.97
N LEU A 52 3.92 -17.50 6.58
CA LEU A 52 5.10 -16.98 5.88
C LEU A 52 5.85 -18.03 5.05
N ARG A 53 5.50 -19.33 5.17
CA ARG A 53 6.10 -20.39 4.34
C ARG A 53 5.54 -20.42 2.92
N LYS A 54 4.51 -19.61 2.63
CA LYS A 54 3.92 -19.55 1.30
C LYS A 54 4.95 -19.04 0.29
N PRO A 55 5.18 -19.77 -0.80
CA PRO A 55 5.90 -19.21 -1.92
C PRO A 55 5.08 -18.03 -2.49
N PRO A 56 5.74 -16.97 -2.99
CA PRO A 56 5.05 -15.86 -3.63
C PRO A 56 4.22 -16.39 -4.81
N ARG A 57 2.92 -16.07 -4.83
CA ARG A 57 1.98 -16.53 -5.87
C ARG A 57 2.38 -16.04 -7.27
N THR A 58 3.01 -14.88 -7.34
CA THR A 58 3.48 -14.25 -8.57
C THR A 58 4.82 -13.59 -8.31
N THR A 59 5.80 -13.89 -9.16
CA THR A 59 7.02 -13.08 -9.26
C THR A 59 6.79 -12.02 -10.35
N SER A 60 7.27 -10.80 -10.11
CA SER A 60 7.23 -9.76 -11.14
C SER A 60 8.11 -10.21 -12.31
N LEU A 61 7.52 -10.37 -13.50
CA LEU A 61 8.25 -10.56 -14.76
C LEU A 61 8.86 -9.25 -15.28
N ARG A 62 8.52 -8.11 -14.64
CA ARG A 62 9.04 -6.81 -15.04
C ARG A 62 10.51 -6.72 -14.67
N GLU A 63 11.34 -6.35 -15.63
CA GLU A 63 12.72 -5.96 -15.36
C GLU A 63 12.74 -4.76 -14.39
N ASN A 64 13.73 -4.75 -13.50
CA ASN A 64 13.94 -3.62 -12.61
C ASN A 64 14.19 -2.36 -13.46
N GLY A 65 13.46 -1.28 -13.14
CA GLY A 65 13.60 -0.02 -13.84
C GLY A 65 15.03 0.50 -13.72
N LYS A 66 15.63 0.95 -14.83
CA LYS A 66 16.98 1.54 -14.87
C LYS A 66 17.09 2.85 -14.09
N HIS A 67 15.96 3.47 -13.77
CA HIS A 67 15.88 4.74 -13.05
C HIS A 67 15.57 4.51 -11.58
N LYS A 68 16.26 5.27 -10.71
CA LYS A 68 15.94 5.31 -9.29
C LYS A 68 14.52 5.83 -9.09
N SER A 69 13.80 5.27 -8.13
CA SER A 69 12.55 5.85 -7.65
C SER A 69 12.80 7.27 -7.11
N GLY A 70 12.02 8.24 -7.56
CA GLY A 70 12.13 9.65 -7.16
C GLY A 70 12.09 10.63 -8.34
N GLY A 71 12.12 11.92 -8.03
CA GLY A 71 12.18 12.98 -9.05
C GLY A 71 13.48 12.93 -9.87
N HIS A 72 13.45 13.47 -11.10
CA HIS A 72 14.64 13.47 -11.95
C HIS A 72 15.79 14.27 -11.30
N LYS A 73 17.02 13.80 -11.53
CA LYS A 73 18.24 14.47 -11.07
C LYS A 73 18.24 15.92 -11.54
N GLY A 74 18.35 16.86 -10.60
CA GLY A 74 18.45 18.30 -10.88
C GLY A 74 17.18 19.11 -10.55
N HIS A 75 16.02 18.47 -10.33
CA HIS A 75 14.86 19.20 -9.83
C HIS A 75 15.03 19.50 -8.35
N LYS A 76 15.19 20.78 -8.01
CA LYS A 76 14.99 21.25 -6.64
C LYS A 76 13.50 21.11 -6.32
N GLY A 77 13.16 20.23 -5.39
CA GLY A 77 11.78 20.13 -4.92
C GLY A 77 11.36 21.44 -4.26
N THR A 78 10.24 22.00 -4.70
CA THR A 78 9.64 23.19 -4.10
C THR A 78 8.45 22.75 -3.26
N THR A 79 8.71 22.34 -2.02
CA THR A 79 7.64 22.04 -1.06
C THR A 79 6.93 23.34 -0.68
N LEU A 80 5.59 23.30 -0.59
CA LEU A 80 4.80 24.42 -0.07
C LEU A 80 5.26 24.76 1.35
N LYS A 81 5.55 26.05 1.58
CA LYS A 81 5.93 26.56 2.90
C LYS A 81 4.77 27.35 3.48
N GLN A 82 4.65 27.33 4.79
CA GLN A 82 3.69 28.17 5.50
C GLN A 82 3.96 29.64 5.17
N VAL A 83 2.92 30.36 4.73
CA VAL A 83 2.99 31.79 4.41
C VAL A 83 2.73 32.64 5.66
N VAL A 84 3.29 33.85 5.70
CA VAL A 84 3.10 34.76 6.83
C VAL A 84 1.68 35.34 6.85
N HIS A 85 1.18 35.71 5.67
CA HIS A 85 -0.14 36.29 5.47
C HIS A 85 -0.97 35.36 4.58
N ALA A 86 -2.08 34.84 5.11
CA ALA A 86 -3.04 34.05 4.35
C ALA A 86 -4.13 34.97 3.79
N ASP A 87 -4.65 34.63 2.62
CA ASP A 87 -5.73 35.40 1.96
C ASP A 87 -7.00 35.43 2.81
N HIS A 88 -7.27 34.33 3.53
CA HIS A 88 -8.39 34.20 4.45
C HIS A 88 -7.93 33.67 5.82
N GLY A 89 -8.40 34.28 6.89
CA GLY A 89 -8.11 33.89 8.27
C GLY A 89 -9.38 33.49 9.02
N VAL A 90 -9.48 32.23 9.45
CA VAL A 90 -10.57 31.74 10.29
C VAL A 90 -10.03 31.43 11.68
N THR A 91 -10.65 32.01 12.72
CA THR A 91 -10.29 31.76 14.11
C THR A 91 -11.31 30.83 14.75
N HIS A 92 -10.87 29.65 15.17
CA HIS A 92 -11.69 28.72 15.95
C HIS A 92 -11.54 29.06 17.44
N LYS A 93 -12.60 29.60 18.04
CA LYS A 93 -12.61 29.97 19.47
C LYS A 93 -12.82 28.73 20.34
N LEU A 94 -12.18 28.72 21.50
CA LEU A 94 -12.42 27.71 22.53
C LEU A 94 -13.38 28.28 23.56
N GLU A 95 -14.65 27.89 23.47
CA GLU A 95 -15.71 28.44 24.33
C GLU A 95 -15.87 27.66 25.63
N GLU A 96 -15.46 26.39 25.66
CA GLU A 96 -15.58 25.50 26.81
C GLU A 96 -14.34 24.62 26.93
N CYS A 97 -13.99 24.27 28.17
CA CYS A 97 -12.91 23.34 28.45
C CYS A 97 -13.36 21.90 28.09
N PRO A 98 -12.62 21.16 27.24
CA PRO A 98 -13.02 19.81 26.84
C PRO A 98 -12.98 18.79 27.99
N ASP A 99 -12.18 19.06 29.04
CA ASP A 99 -12.02 18.13 30.16
C ASP A 99 -13.08 18.32 31.26
N CYS A 100 -13.51 19.56 31.52
CA CYS A 100 -14.43 19.87 32.62
C CYS A 100 -15.70 20.64 32.23
N GLY A 101 -15.88 21.00 30.95
CA GLY A 101 -17.05 21.71 30.42
C GLY A 101 -17.20 23.16 30.88
N ARG A 102 -16.27 23.69 31.67
CA ARG A 102 -16.35 25.08 32.15
C ARG A 102 -16.19 26.05 30.98
N SER A 103 -17.01 27.10 30.95
CA SER A 103 -16.93 28.15 29.95
C SER A 103 -15.60 28.92 30.01
N LEU A 104 -14.97 29.07 28.85
CA LEU A 104 -13.76 29.82 28.56
C LEU A 104 -14.04 31.06 27.69
N ALA A 105 -15.30 31.33 27.33
CA ALA A 105 -15.69 32.39 26.39
C ALA A 105 -15.19 33.81 26.77
N LYS A 106 -14.98 34.07 28.06
CA LYS A 106 -14.48 35.36 28.59
C LYS A 106 -12.96 35.38 28.86
N GLN A 107 -12.28 34.25 28.68
CA GLN A 107 -10.84 34.15 28.94
C GLN A 107 -10.06 34.57 27.70
N ALA A 108 -8.97 35.32 27.90
CA ALA A 108 -8.07 35.69 26.81
C ALA A 108 -7.28 34.45 26.34
N ALA A 109 -7.18 34.28 25.02
CA ALA A 109 -6.34 33.23 24.44
C ALA A 109 -4.86 33.47 24.80
N LYS A 110 -4.20 32.45 25.37
CA LYS A 110 -2.77 32.53 25.71
C LYS A 110 -1.85 32.42 24.50
N GLY A 111 -2.33 31.85 23.40
CA GLY A 111 -1.55 31.63 22.18
C GLY A 111 -2.41 31.05 21.06
N ILE A 112 -1.87 31.04 19.84
CA ILE A 112 -2.55 30.53 18.65
C ILE A 112 -1.64 29.49 17.97
N ILE A 113 -2.18 28.30 17.73
CA ILE A 113 -1.55 27.30 16.87
C ILE A 113 -2.14 27.45 15.48
N LYS A 114 -1.29 27.54 14.45
CA LYS A 114 -1.70 27.79 13.06
C LYS A 114 -1.55 26.54 12.21
N ARG A 115 -2.51 26.32 11.31
CA ARG A 115 -2.45 25.38 10.19
C ARG A 115 -2.94 26.12 8.95
N GLN A 116 -2.30 25.87 7.80
CA GLN A 116 -2.68 26.48 6.53
C GLN A 116 -3.09 25.39 5.54
N VAL A 117 -4.21 25.64 4.87
CA VAL A 117 -4.70 24.84 3.76
C VAL A 117 -4.48 25.67 2.50
N PHE A 118 -3.86 25.06 1.49
CA PHE A 118 -3.60 25.68 0.20
C PHE A 118 -4.59 25.09 -0.81
N ASP A 119 -5.69 25.79 -1.03
CA ASP A 119 -6.70 25.44 -2.02
C ASP A 119 -6.73 26.48 -3.14
N LEU A 120 -7.06 26.02 -4.35
CA LEU A 120 -7.34 26.92 -5.47
C LEU A 120 -8.80 27.39 -5.34
N PRO A 121 -9.08 28.71 -5.48
CA PRO A 121 -10.45 29.17 -5.61
C PRO A 121 -11.09 28.54 -6.86
N ILE A 122 -12.41 28.62 -6.97
CA ILE A 122 -13.13 28.11 -8.15
C ILE A 122 -12.52 28.75 -9.41
N VAL A 123 -11.78 27.95 -10.17
CA VAL A 123 -11.18 28.38 -11.43
C VAL A 123 -12.29 28.34 -12.48
N GLN A 124 -12.65 29.50 -13.01
CA GLN A 124 -13.59 29.60 -14.13
C GLN A 124 -12.83 29.50 -15.45
N VAL A 125 -13.37 28.74 -16.39
CA VAL A 125 -12.81 28.65 -17.74
C VAL A 125 -13.16 29.93 -18.49
N GLU A 126 -12.14 30.62 -19.00
CA GLU A 126 -12.33 31.71 -19.94
C GLU A 126 -12.58 31.14 -21.34
N VAL A 127 -13.67 31.56 -21.99
CA VAL A 127 -14.05 31.10 -23.33
C VAL A 127 -14.00 32.27 -24.28
N THR A 128 -13.13 32.18 -25.28
CA THR A 128 -13.06 33.14 -26.39
C THR A 128 -13.79 32.56 -27.61
N GLU A 129 -14.88 33.18 -28.02
CA GLU A 129 -15.58 32.81 -29.25
C GLU A 129 -14.99 33.56 -30.44
N HIS A 130 -14.38 32.84 -31.37
CA HIS A 130 -13.88 33.41 -32.61
C HIS A 130 -14.97 33.36 -33.68
N ARG A 131 -15.35 34.53 -34.20
CA ARG A 131 -16.37 34.67 -35.24
C ARG A 131 -15.76 35.15 -36.54
N ALA A 132 -16.11 34.48 -37.64
CA ALA A 132 -15.76 34.91 -38.98
C ALA A 132 -16.97 35.56 -39.66
N GLU A 133 -16.79 36.76 -40.21
CA GLU A 133 -17.84 37.40 -41.00
C GLU A 133 -18.06 36.69 -42.33
N MET A 134 -19.30 36.67 -42.79
CA MET A 134 -19.70 36.13 -44.08
C MET A 134 -20.52 37.17 -44.83
N LYS A 135 -20.15 37.47 -46.07
CA LYS A 135 -20.77 38.50 -46.90
C LYS A 135 -20.99 38.01 -48.32
N PHE A 136 -21.99 38.59 -48.99
CA PHE A 136 -22.23 38.34 -50.41
C PHE A 136 -21.55 39.43 -51.24
N CYS A 137 -20.71 39.03 -52.20
CA CYS A 137 -20.03 39.98 -53.08
C CYS A 137 -20.93 40.40 -54.24
N SER A 138 -21.25 41.69 -54.35
CA SER A 138 -22.09 42.22 -55.43
C SER A 138 -21.44 42.13 -56.83
N CYS A 139 -20.12 42.02 -56.91
CA CYS A 139 -19.39 41.93 -58.17
C CYS A 139 -19.42 40.53 -58.79
N CYS A 140 -19.17 39.48 -58.00
CA CYS A 140 -19.10 38.10 -58.51
C CYS A 140 -20.27 37.20 -58.06
N GLN A 141 -21.21 37.74 -57.28
CA GLN A 141 -22.39 37.03 -56.74
C GLN A 141 -22.03 35.77 -55.95
N LYS A 142 -20.86 35.76 -55.30
CA LYS A 142 -20.41 34.67 -54.44
C LYS A 142 -20.45 35.08 -52.98
N GLN A 143 -20.72 34.10 -52.14
CA GLN A 143 -20.55 34.21 -50.70
C GLN A 143 -19.06 34.09 -50.35
N VAL A 144 -18.55 35.03 -49.57
CA VAL A 144 -17.17 35.07 -49.09
C VAL A 144 -17.19 35.11 -47.58
N THR A 145 -16.34 34.30 -46.95
CA THR A 145 -16.21 34.21 -45.49
C THR A 145 -14.79 34.58 -45.10
N ALA A 146 -14.62 35.34 -44.02
CA ALA A 146 -13.30 35.62 -43.45
C ALA A 146 -12.64 34.31 -42.96
N SER A 147 -11.32 34.19 -43.14
CA SER A 147 -10.56 33.06 -42.61
C SER A 147 -10.24 33.26 -41.14
N PHE A 148 -10.24 32.17 -40.37
CA PHE A 148 -9.67 32.18 -39.03
C PHE A 148 -8.13 32.19 -39.10
N PRO A 149 -7.43 32.87 -38.17
CA PRO A 149 -5.99 32.70 -37.99
C PRO A 149 -5.64 31.25 -37.68
N SER A 150 -4.42 30.80 -38.00
CA SER A 150 -3.97 29.43 -37.73
C SER A 150 -3.87 29.07 -36.24
N GLU A 151 -3.85 30.08 -35.38
CA GLU A 151 -3.71 29.95 -33.93
C GLU A 151 -5.07 29.81 -33.22
N VAL A 152 -6.18 29.86 -33.97
CA VAL A 152 -7.57 29.78 -33.51
C VAL A 152 -8.21 28.46 -33.94
#